data_AF-A0A950G4E4-F1
#
_entry.id   AF-A0A950G4E4-F1
#
_cell.length_a   1.000
_cell.length_b   1.000
_cell.length_c   1.000
_cell.angle_alpha   90.00
_cell.angle_beta   90.00
_cell.angle_gamma   90.00
#
_symmetry.space_group_name_H-M   'P 1'
#
loop_
_entity.id
_entity.type
_entity.pdbx_description
1 polymer ?
#
loop_
_entity_poly.entity_id
_entity_poly.type
_entity_poly.pdbx_seq_one_letter_code
_entity_poly.pdbx_strand_id
1 'polypeptide(L)'
;MSAALHTLQVLLEQAQAERDQAQRALAEMLARARAAQTQADSLLQYRSEYEQRWGTEFASGGGSVEILQCYQNFSGRLEEAITSQGQRALQAEQRVEAARTRLGELEMRVASITKLIERR
;
A
#
# COMPACT_ATOMS: atom_id res chain seq x y z
N MET A 1 -12.64 41.01 -20.68
CA MET A 1 -12.76 39.68 -20.06
C MET A 1 -13.77 39.79 -18.91
N SER A 2 -14.84 38.99 -18.89
CA SER A 2 -15.88 39.08 -17.84
C SER A 2 -15.32 38.62 -16.48
N ALA A 3 -15.68 39.29 -15.38
CA ALA A 3 -15.30 38.91 -14.02
C ALA A 3 -15.67 37.44 -13.69
N ALA A 4 -16.75 36.93 -14.31
CA ALA A 4 -17.16 35.54 -14.18
C ALA A 4 -16.19 34.55 -14.84
N LEU A 5 -15.59 34.91 -15.98
CA LEU A 5 -14.59 34.07 -16.64
C LEU A 5 -13.29 34.01 -15.83
N HIS A 6 -12.86 35.15 -15.27
CA HIS A 6 -11.70 35.20 -14.39
C HIS A 6 -11.89 34.34 -13.13
N THR A 7 -13.08 34.39 -12.53
CA THR A 7 -13.42 33.53 -11.36
C THR A 7 -13.30 32.04 -11.71
N LEU A 8 -13.78 31.62 -12.88
CA LEU A 8 -13.67 30.22 -13.32
C LEU A 8 -12.23 29.79 -13.58
N GLN A 9 -11.39 30.68 -14.10
CA GLN A 9 -9.96 30.40 -14.29
C GLN A 9 -9.25 30.15 -12.95
N VAL A 10 -9.51 30.99 -11.94
CA VAL A 10 -8.97 30.78 -10.58
C VAL A 10 -9.44 29.45 -9.98
N LEU A 11 -10.73 29.10 -10.16
CA LEU A 11 -11.26 27.82 -9.70
C LEU A 11 -10.63 26.62 -10.43
N LEU A 12 -10.32 26.77 -11.72
CA LEU A 12 -9.63 25.74 -12.50
C LEU A 12 -8.21 25.52 -11.97
N GLU A 13 -7.45 26.61 -11.75
CA GLU A 13 -6.08 26.54 -11.21
C GLU A 13 -6.06 25.82 -9.86
N GLN A 14 -7.00 26.16 -8.96
CA GLN A 14 -7.13 25.48 -7.66
C GLN A 14 -7.45 23.99 -7.84
N ALA A 15 -8.43 23.65 -8.68
CA ALA A 15 -8.81 22.26 -8.90
C ALA A 15 -7.67 21.43 -9.52
N GLN A 16 -6.87 22.02 -10.41
CA GLN A 16 -5.67 21.39 -10.98
C GLN A 16 -4.61 21.16 -9.91
N ALA A 17 -4.35 22.14 -9.04
CA ALA A 17 -3.40 22.00 -7.94
C ALA A 17 -3.81 20.87 -6.97
N GLU A 18 -5.10 20.78 -6.62
CA GLU A 18 -5.64 19.70 -5.78
C GLU A 18 -5.49 18.32 -6.46
N ARG A 19 -5.79 18.22 -7.76
CA ARG A 19 -5.61 17.00 -8.56
C ARG A 19 -4.14 16.55 -8.56
N ASP A 20 -3.22 17.47 -8.82
CA ASP A 20 -1.78 17.18 -8.87
C ASP A 20 -1.24 16.73 -7.49
N GLN A 21 -1.76 17.31 -6.41
CA GLN A 21 -1.47 16.84 -5.06
C GLN A 21 -1.98 15.41 -4.83
N ALA A 22 -3.21 15.10 -5.26
CA ALA A 22 -3.78 13.76 -5.15
C ALA A 22 -3.00 12.72 -5.98
N GLN A 23 -2.50 13.09 -7.16
CA GLN A 23 -1.62 12.22 -7.96
C GLN A 23 -0.34 11.86 -7.22
N ARG A 24 0.32 12.84 -6.60
CA ARG A 24 1.52 12.61 -5.77
C ARG A 24 1.20 11.70 -4.57
N ALA A 25 0.09 11.96 -3.88
CA ALA A 25 -0.35 11.15 -2.76
C ALA A 25 -0.62 9.69 -3.18
N LEU A 26 -1.28 9.48 -4.32
CA LEU A 26 -1.52 8.14 -4.86
C LEU A 26 -0.20 7.41 -5.18
N ALA A 27 0.75 8.10 -5.80
CA ALA A 27 2.07 7.52 -6.09
C ALA A 27 2.79 7.07 -4.79
N GLU A 28 2.75 7.88 -3.75
CA GLU A 28 3.30 7.50 -2.44
C GLU A 28 2.57 6.30 -1.82
N MET A 29 1.24 6.26 -1.88
CA MET A 29 0.48 5.13 -1.35
C MET A 29 0.78 3.82 -2.11
N LEU A 30 0.91 3.89 -3.44
CA LEU A 30 1.30 2.75 -4.27
C LEU A 30 2.69 2.22 -3.89
N ALA A 31 3.66 3.12 -3.67
CA ALA A 31 4.99 2.72 -3.23
C ALA A 31 4.95 2.04 -1.85
N ARG A 32 4.17 2.57 -0.91
CA ARG A 32 4.00 1.98 0.43
C ARG A 32 3.31 0.62 0.39
N ALA A 33 2.25 0.47 -0.42
CA ALA A 33 1.55 -0.81 -0.59
C ALA A 33 2.49 -1.87 -1.19
N ARG A 34 3.26 -1.51 -2.23
CA ARG A 34 4.25 -2.41 -2.82
C ARG A 34 5.31 -2.84 -1.80
N ALA A 35 5.86 -1.90 -1.02
CA ALA A 35 6.85 -2.23 0.01
C ALA A 35 6.27 -3.15 1.09
N ALA A 36 5.03 -2.89 1.53
CA ALA A 36 4.36 -3.73 2.52
C ALA A 36 4.13 -5.16 2.00
N GLN A 37 3.72 -5.30 0.74
CA GLN A 37 3.53 -6.59 0.08
C GLN A 37 4.86 -7.35 -0.06
N THR A 38 5.92 -6.70 -0.55
CA THR A 38 7.24 -7.33 -0.68
C THR A 38 7.77 -7.84 0.67
N GLN A 39 7.54 -7.09 1.76
CA GLN A 39 7.89 -7.54 3.10
C GLN A 39 7.06 -8.75 3.56
N ALA A 40 5.76 -8.79 3.24
CA ALA A 40 4.91 -9.95 3.54
C ALA A 40 5.39 -11.20 2.80
N ASP A 41 5.65 -11.08 1.50
CA ASP A 41 6.14 -12.16 0.65
C ASP A 41 7.50 -12.69 1.16
N SER A 42 8.40 -11.77 1.56
CA SER A 42 9.71 -12.14 2.11
C SER A 42 9.59 -12.95 3.41
N LEU A 43 8.65 -12.60 4.29
CA LEU A 43 8.42 -13.35 5.54
C LEU A 43 7.82 -14.74 5.26
N LEU A 44 6.91 -14.84 4.29
CA LEU A 44 6.33 -16.12 3.88
C LEU A 44 7.38 -17.04 3.26
N GLN A 45 8.25 -16.50 2.40
CA GLN A 45 9.37 -17.23 1.84
C GLN A 45 10.32 -17.70 2.95
N TYR A 46 10.69 -16.79 3.86
CA TYR A 46 11.57 -17.12 4.98
C TYR A 46 10.99 -18.23 5.86
N ARG A 47 9.67 -18.23 6.14
CA ARG A 47 9.00 -19.30 6.87
C ARG A 47 9.17 -20.65 6.17
N SER A 48 8.90 -20.72 4.87
CA SER A 48 9.04 -21.95 4.08
C SER A 48 10.47 -22.51 4.14
N GLU A 49 11.46 -21.64 3.93
CA GLU A 49 12.87 -22.04 4.00
C GLU A 49 13.28 -22.47 5.42
N TYR A 50 12.71 -21.84 6.45
CA TYR A 50 12.97 -22.16 7.85
C TYR A 50 12.38 -23.54 8.21
N GLU A 51 11.14 -23.83 7.80
CA GLU A 51 10.49 -25.13 8.01
C GLU A 51 11.22 -26.27 7.29
N GLN A 52 11.70 -26.04 6.06
CA GLN A 52 12.46 -27.04 5.32
C GLN A 52 13.80 -27.35 6.00
N ARG A 53 14.54 -26.31 6.42
CA ARG A 53 15.81 -26.46 7.14
C ARG A 53 15.61 -27.24 8.43
N TRP A 54 14.58 -26.87 9.20
CA TRP A 54 14.23 -27.56 10.44
C TRP A 54 13.89 -29.04 10.21
N GLY A 55 13.06 -29.36 9.22
CA GLY A 55 12.75 -30.76 8.88
C GLY A 55 13.98 -31.59 8.51
N THR A 56 14.98 -30.96 7.89
CA THR A 56 16.25 -31.62 7.54
C THR A 56 17.13 -31.85 8.78
N GLU A 57 17.23 -30.88 9.68
CA GLU A 57 18.03 -31.01 10.93
C GLU A 57 17.43 -32.01 11.93
N PHE A 58 16.10 -32.16 11.94
CA PHE A 58 15.45 -33.14 12.80
C PHE A 58 15.61 -34.57 12.26
N ALA A 59 15.55 -34.74 10.94
CA ALA A 59 15.73 -36.03 10.28
C ALA A 59 17.14 -36.62 10.49
N SER A 60 18.15 -35.79 10.79
CA SER A 60 19.53 -36.22 11.07
C SER A 60 19.81 -36.55 12.55
N GLY A 61 18.78 -36.58 13.41
CA GLY A 61 18.86 -37.13 14.77
C GLY A 61 19.35 -36.16 15.86
N GLY A 62 19.36 -34.85 15.61
CA GLY A 62 20.00 -33.84 16.47
C GLY A 62 19.11 -33.07 17.48
N GLY A 63 17.81 -33.34 17.57
CA GLY A 63 16.89 -32.48 18.34
C GLY A 63 16.86 -32.74 19.86
N SER A 64 17.49 -31.88 20.66
CA SER A 64 17.22 -31.82 22.11
C SER A 64 15.88 -31.14 22.39
N VAL A 65 15.28 -31.40 23.56
CA VAL A 65 13.99 -30.78 23.98
C VAL A 65 14.08 -29.24 24.00
N GLU A 66 15.24 -28.69 24.35
CA GLU A 66 15.50 -27.25 24.38
C GLU A 66 15.48 -26.64 22.96
N ILE A 67 16.09 -27.32 21.98
CA ILE A 67 16.09 -26.87 20.58
C ILE A 67 14.65 -26.88 20.02
N LEU A 68 13.85 -27.91 20.37
CA LEU A 68 12.44 -27.99 19.97
C LEU A 68 11.59 -26.85 20.56
N GLN A 69 11.82 -26.47 21.82
CA GLN A 69 11.16 -25.31 22.43
C GLN A 69 11.57 -24.00 21.76
N CYS A 70 12.86 -23.83 21.45
CA CYS A 70 13.35 -22.64 20.75
C CYS A 70 12.71 -22.51 19.36
N TYR A 71 12.60 -23.61 18.62
CA TYR A 71 11.93 -23.65 17.33
C TYR A 71 10.46 -23.22 17.43
N GLN A 72 9.69 -23.83 18.34
CA GLN A 72 8.27 -23.50 18.49
C GLN A 72 8.05 -22.03 18.86
N ASN A 73 8.87 -21.50 19.78
CA ASN A 73 8.79 -20.10 20.19
C ASN A 73 9.09 -19.15 19.03
N PHE A 74 10.14 -19.42 18.25
CA PHE A 74 10.48 -18.59 17.10
C PHE A 74 9.44 -18.68 15.98
N SER A 75 8.95 -19.88 15.67
CA SER A 75 7.87 -20.09 14.71
C SER A 75 6.60 -19.34 15.09
N GLY A 76 6.23 -19.32 16.37
CA GLY A 76 5.10 -18.52 16.87
C GLY A 76 5.29 -17.03 16.60
N ARG A 77 6.47 -16.49 16.93
CA ARG A 77 6.80 -15.07 16.67
C ARG A 77 6.85 -14.73 15.18
N LEU A 78 7.31 -15.66 14.34
CA LEU A 78 7.34 -15.48 12.90
C LEU A 78 5.93 -15.42 12.32
N GLU A 79 5.02 -16.28 12.79
CA GLU A 79 3.62 -16.28 12.37
C GLU A 79 2.89 -15.00 12.81
N GLU A 80 3.15 -14.51 14.02
CA GLU A 80 2.67 -13.20 14.48
C GLU A 80 3.16 -12.06 13.56
N ALA A 81 4.44 -12.09 13.17
CA ALA A 81 5.02 -11.09 12.28
C ALA A 81 4.41 -11.16 10.87
N ILE A 82 4.21 -12.36 10.32
CA ILE A 82 3.55 -12.60 9.02
C ILE A 82 2.12 -12.05 9.06
N THR A 83 1.35 -12.41 10.09
CA THR A 83 -0.02 -11.92 10.26
C THR A 83 -0.05 -10.39 10.33
N SER A 84 0.81 -9.81 11.16
CA SER A 84 0.92 -8.35 11.32
C SER A 84 1.30 -7.67 10.00
N GLN A 85 2.21 -8.25 9.24
CA GLN A 85 2.65 -7.70 7.95
C GLN A 85 1.58 -7.83 6.86
N GLY A 86 0.85 -8.95 6.82
CA GLY A 86 -0.28 -9.14 5.93
C GLY A 86 -1.39 -8.11 6.18
N GLN A 87 -1.70 -7.82 7.45
CA GLN A 87 -2.67 -6.77 7.79
C GLN A 87 -2.19 -5.37 7.34
N ARG A 88 -0.89 -5.08 7.47
CA ARG A 88 -0.30 -3.82 6.96
C ARG A 88 -0.41 -3.71 5.44
N ALA A 89 -0.15 -4.79 4.71
CA ALA A 89 -0.29 -4.83 3.25
C ALA A 89 -1.75 -4.55 2.84
N LEU A 90 -2.71 -5.26 3.44
CA LEU A 90 -4.14 -5.06 3.18
C LEU A 90 -4.59 -3.61 3.45
N GLN A 91 -4.18 -3.03 4.59
CA GLN A 91 -4.50 -1.63 4.90
C GLN A 91 -3.87 -0.65 3.89
N ALA A 92 -2.66 -0.93 3.42
CA ALA A 92 -2.00 -0.09 2.42
C ALA A 92 -2.73 -0.16 1.08
N GLU A 93 -3.22 -1.33 0.67
CA GLU A 93 -4.05 -1.49 -0.53
C GLU A 93 -5.38 -0.73 -0.41
N GLN A 94 -6.07 -0.82 0.74
CA GLN A 94 -7.29 -0.04 0.98
C GLN A 94 -7.05 1.48 0.86
N ARG A 95 -5.89 1.96 1.32
CA ARG A 95 -5.50 3.37 1.17
C ARG A 95 -5.22 3.75 -0.29
N VAL A 96 -4.64 2.84 -1.07
CA VAL A 96 -4.46 3.03 -2.52
C VAL A 96 -5.82 3.19 -3.20
N GLU A 97 -6.78 2.31 -2.91
CA GLU A 97 -8.11 2.39 -3.51
C GLU A 97 -8.83 3.69 -3.13
N ALA A 98 -8.79 4.10 -1.87
CA ALA A 98 -9.32 5.40 -1.45
C ALA A 98 -8.66 6.58 -2.18
N ALA A 99 -7.33 6.54 -2.35
CA ALA A 99 -6.59 7.58 -3.08
C ALA A 99 -6.95 7.60 -4.58
N ARG A 100 -7.21 6.44 -5.20
CA ARG A 100 -7.67 6.33 -6.59
C ARG A 100 -9.05 6.95 -6.77
N THR A 101 -10.00 6.60 -5.90
CA THR A 101 -11.33 7.21 -5.92
C THR A 101 -11.23 8.73 -5.80
N ARG A 102 -10.44 9.22 -4.84
CA ARG A 102 -10.25 10.66 -4.65
C ARG A 102 -9.64 11.35 -5.86
N LEU A 103 -8.65 10.73 -6.50
CA LEU A 103 -8.04 11.27 -7.71
C LEU A 103 -9.08 11.37 -8.85
N GLY A 104 -9.90 10.32 -9.05
CA GLY A 104 -10.95 10.32 -10.06
C GLY A 104 -11.98 11.45 -9.85
N GLU A 105 -12.39 11.71 -8.60
CA GLU A 105 -13.27 12.84 -8.27
C GLU A 105 -12.68 14.20 -8.67
N LEU A 106 -11.39 14.40 -8.39
CA LEU A 106 -10.69 15.64 -8.70
C LEU A 106 -10.48 15.82 -10.21
N GLU A 107 -10.18 14.74 -10.93
CA GLU A 107 -10.09 14.75 -12.40
C GLU A 107 -11.44 15.11 -13.04
N MET A 108 -12.55 14.55 -12.53
CA MET A 108 -13.90 14.93 -12.97
C MET A 108 -14.21 16.40 -12.69
N ARG A 109 -13.80 16.93 -11.54
CA ARG A 109 -13.97 18.35 -11.19
C ARG A 109 -13.20 19.26 -12.15
N VAL A 110 -11.93 18.95 -12.43
CA VAL A 110 -11.11 19.70 -13.41
C VAL A 110 -11.77 19.68 -14.78
N ALA A 111 -12.18 18.51 -15.28
CA ALA A 111 -12.82 18.38 -16.58
C ALA A 111 -14.13 19.20 -16.67
N SER A 112 -14.93 19.19 -15.60
CA SER A 112 -16.19 19.93 -15.52
C SER A 112 -15.97 21.45 -15.59
N ILE A 113 -15.00 21.98 -14.83
CA ILE A 113 -14.68 23.42 -14.83
C ILE A 113 -14.12 23.83 -16.20
N THR A 114 -13.22 23.04 -16.79
CA THR A 114 -12.70 23.28 -18.15
C THR A 114 -13.83 23.39 -19.17
N LYS A 115 -14.79 22.46 -19.15
CA LYS A 115 -15.95 22.48 -20.06
C LYS A 115 -16.85 23.70 -19.85
N LEU A 116 -16.96 24.22 -18.63
CA LEU A 116 -17.72 25.45 -18.36
C LEU A 116 -17.02 26.69 -18.90
N ILE A 117 -15.68 26.73 -18.85
CA ILE A 117 -14.88 27.81 -19.42
C ILE A 117 -14.99 27.80 -20.95
N GLU A 118 -14.85 26.63 -21.59
CA GLU A 118 -14.97 26.48 -23.06
C GLU A 118 -16.32 26.95 -23.64
N ARG A 119 -17.37 26.96 -22.82
CA ARG A 119 -18.73 27.35 -23.23
C ARG A 119 -19.03 28.85 -23.04
N ARG A 120 -18.12 29.62 -22.46
CA ARG A 120 -18.29 31.07 -22.19
C ARG A 120 -17.46 31.92 -23.14
#